data_AF-A0A9Q1M2K0-F1
#
_entry.id   AF-A0A9Q1M2K0-F1
#
_cell.length_a   1.000
_cell.length_b   1.000
_cell.length_c   1.000
_cell.angle_alpha   90.00
_cell.angle_beta   90.00
_cell.angle_gamma   90.00
#
_symmetry.space_group_name_H-M   'P 1'
#
loop_
_entity.id
_entity.type
_entity.pdbx_description
1 polymer ?
#
loop_
_entity_poly.entity_id
_entity_poly.type
_entity_poly.pdbx_seq_one_letter_code
_entity_poly.pdbx_strand_id
1 'polypeptide(L)'
;MTPPVIFCREISPSPANCTSYSPFLQVDTQCSLPSSSFAASCLRVPKNCSLVARCSLKWSDKPSIIPGALVTSTPQLLSTNPVIGEGKIGVLLLNLGGPETLEDVQPFLFNLFADPDIIRLPRLFRFLQRPLAQFISVVRAPKSKEGYASIGGGSPLRRITDAQAEALRKALCEKNVPAKVYVGMRYWHPFTEEAIEQIKRDGITKLVVLPLYPQFSISTSGSSLRLLESIFREDEYLVNMQHTVIPSWYQREGYIKAMADLMEKELKSFERPEEVMIFFSAHGVPLAYVEEAGDPYKAEMEECVDLIMEELEKRRVHNGYTLAYQSRVGPVEWLKPYTDETIIELGKKGVKSILAVPISFVSEHIETLEEIDVEYKELALESGIQNWARVPALGVEPTFISDLADAVIESLPYVGAMAVSNLEARQSLVPLGSVEELLAAYDSQRRELPPPVTVWKWGWTKSAETWNGRAAMLAVLVLLVLEVTTGEGFLHQWGIFPLFR
;
A
#
# COMPACT_ATOMS: atom_id res chain seq x y z
N MET A 1 -48.96 -19.16 31.12
CA MET A 1 -48.35 -20.51 31.09
C MET A 1 -47.66 -20.64 29.74
N THR A 2 -46.36 -20.40 29.75
CA THR A 2 -45.44 -20.35 28.61
C THR A 2 -44.38 -21.43 28.86
N PRO A 3 -43.98 -22.23 27.86
CA PRO A 3 -43.08 -23.36 28.07
C PRO A 3 -41.62 -22.88 28.27
N PRO A 4 -40.76 -23.70 28.93
CA PRO A 4 -39.45 -23.28 29.39
C PRO A 4 -38.39 -23.29 28.28
N VAL A 5 -37.49 -22.30 28.36
CA VAL A 5 -36.27 -22.15 27.57
C VAL A 5 -35.19 -23.07 28.14
N ILE A 6 -34.63 -23.95 27.31
CA ILE A 6 -33.49 -24.82 27.66
C ILE A 6 -32.20 -24.08 27.29
N PHE A 7 -31.35 -23.83 28.28
CA PHE A 7 -29.97 -23.38 28.12
C PHE A 7 -29.06 -24.59 27.79
N CYS A 8 -28.34 -24.53 26.66
CA CYS A 8 -27.19 -25.40 26.41
C CYS A 8 -25.90 -24.61 26.59
N ARG A 9 -25.04 -25.10 27.49
CA ARG A 9 -23.67 -24.63 27.75
C ARG A 9 -22.80 -24.78 26.51
N GLU A 10 -22.12 -23.72 26.11
CA GLU A 10 -21.00 -23.78 25.17
C GLU A 10 -19.75 -24.35 25.86
N ILE A 11 -19.12 -25.32 25.19
CA ILE A 11 -17.83 -25.90 25.54
C ILE A 11 -16.81 -25.32 24.54
N SER A 12 -15.76 -24.71 25.06
CA SER A 12 -14.64 -24.12 24.31
C SER A 12 -13.86 -25.15 23.48
N PRO A 13 -13.35 -24.83 22.28
CA PRO A 13 -12.30 -25.61 21.63
C PRO A 13 -10.92 -24.94 21.78
N SER A 14 -9.98 -25.74 22.28
CA SER A 14 -8.51 -25.54 22.26
C SER A 14 -7.95 -25.87 20.87
N PRO A 15 -6.82 -25.27 20.42
CA PRO A 15 -6.36 -25.36 19.03
C PRO A 15 -5.75 -26.73 18.69
N ALA A 16 -6.18 -27.33 17.59
CA ALA A 16 -5.69 -28.60 17.08
C ALA A 16 -4.48 -28.41 16.15
N ASN A 17 -3.42 -29.17 16.44
CA ASN A 17 -2.21 -29.33 15.63
C ASN A 17 -2.50 -30.09 14.33
N CYS A 18 -2.01 -29.56 13.21
CA CYS A 18 -1.95 -30.28 11.93
C CYS A 18 -0.95 -31.43 12.02
N THR A 19 -1.45 -32.67 11.99
CA THR A 19 -0.64 -33.87 11.70
C THR A 19 -1.22 -34.58 10.49
N SER A 20 -0.34 -34.88 9.55
CA SER A 20 -0.61 -35.51 8.26
C SER A 20 -1.01 -36.98 8.40
N TYR A 21 -2.07 -37.38 7.72
CA TYR A 21 -2.37 -38.77 7.40
C TYR A 21 -2.85 -38.87 5.95
N SER A 22 -2.13 -39.64 5.14
CA SER A 22 -2.54 -40.08 3.81
C SER A 22 -3.42 -41.33 3.90
N PRO A 23 -4.31 -41.57 2.93
CA PRO A 23 -4.63 -42.93 2.54
C PRO A 23 -4.34 -43.19 1.05
N PHE A 24 -3.66 -44.31 0.83
CA PHE A 24 -3.58 -45.01 -0.44
C PHE A 24 -4.98 -45.38 -0.94
N LEU A 25 -5.24 -45.21 -2.24
CA LEU A 25 -6.34 -45.87 -2.93
C LEU A 25 -5.88 -46.39 -4.30
N GLN A 26 -5.79 -47.72 -4.37
CA GLN A 26 -5.69 -48.53 -5.58
C GLN A 26 -6.95 -48.35 -6.44
N VAL A 27 -6.77 -48.22 -7.75
CA VAL A 27 -7.87 -48.36 -8.73
C VAL A 27 -7.48 -49.44 -9.71
N ASP A 28 -8.20 -50.55 -9.63
CA ASP A 28 -8.15 -51.67 -10.57
C ASP A 28 -8.91 -51.33 -11.86
N THR A 29 -8.33 -51.80 -12.96
CA THR A 29 -8.88 -51.87 -14.31
C THR A 29 -10.12 -52.77 -14.39
N GLN A 30 -11.15 -52.36 -15.14
CA GLN A 30 -11.90 -53.28 -15.99
C GLN A 30 -12.65 -52.58 -17.13
N CYS A 31 -12.48 -53.15 -18.33
CA CYS A 31 -13.12 -52.82 -19.59
C CYS A 31 -14.59 -53.25 -19.63
N SER A 32 -15.43 -52.46 -20.31
CA SER A 32 -16.51 -52.98 -21.17
C SER A 32 -17.18 -51.86 -21.98
N LEU A 33 -17.02 -51.91 -23.31
CA LEU A 33 -17.93 -51.33 -24.32
C LEU A 33 -18.97 -52.42 -24.69
N PRO A 34 -20.16 -52.08 -25.24
CA PRO A 34 -20.26 -51.91 -26.71
C PRO A 34 -21.32 -50.90 -27.24
N SER A 35 -21.04 -50.40 -28.47
CA SER A 35 -21.95 -50.13 -29.63
C SER A 35 -23.18 -49.21 -29.46
N SER A 36 -23.60 -48.33 -30.38
CA SER A 36 -23.43 -48.22 -31.85
C SER A 36 -24.02 -46.90 -32.40
N SER A 37 -23.41 -46.36 -33.47
CA SER A 37 -24.02 -45.67 -34.65
C SER A 37 -24.78 -44.34 -34.44
N PHE A 38 -24.60 -43.24 -35.21
CA PHE A 38 -24.62 -43.11 -36.68
C PHE A 38 -24.04 -41.73 -37.17
N ALA A 39 -23.42 -41.73 -38.37
CA ALA A 39 -23.20 -40.68 -39.40
C ALA A 39 -22.69 -39.25 -39.02
N ALA A 40 -21.50 -38.78 -39.43
CA ALA A 40 -20.86 -38.59 -40.76
C ALA A 40 -21.09 -37.19 -41.39
N SER A 41 -20.01 -36.42 -41.56
CA SER A 41 -19.69 -35.73 -42.81
C SER A 41 -18.21 -35.37 -42.92
N CYS A 42 -17.64 -35.71 -44.08
CA CYS A 42 -16.24 -35.60 -44.50
C CYS A 42 -15.85 -34.17 -44.91
N LEU A 43 -14.54 -33.87 -44.86
CA LEU A 43 -13.78 -33.44 -46.06
C LEU A 43 -12.24 -33.40 -45.84
N ARG A 44 -11.58 -34.36 -46.52
CA ARG A 44 -10.29 -34.34 -47.26
C ARG A 44 -8.97 -33.84 -46.63
N VAL A 45 -8.07 -34.83 -46.52
CA VAL A 45 -6.60 -34.79 -46.62
C VAL A 45 -6.16 -34.63 -48.11
N PRO A 46 -4.88 -34.35 -48.45
CA PRO A 46 -3.88 -35.42 -48.54
C PRO A 46 -2.48 -35.08 -47.99
N LYS A 47 -1.77 -36.19 -47.70
CA LYS A 47 -0.42 -36.39 -47.18
C LYS A 47 0.67 -35.95 -48.17
N ASN A 48 1.90 -35.78 -47.67
CA ASN A 48 3.03 -36.50 -48.25
C ASN A 48 4.22 -36.67 -47.28
N CYS A 49 4.93 -37.77 -47.49
CA CYS A 49 5.91 -38.42 -46.64
C CYS A 49 7.17 -38.70 -47.49
N SER A 50 8.37 -38.67 -46.89
CA SER A 50 9.66 -39.24 -47.32
C SER A 50 10.80 -38.43 -46.69
N LEU A 51 12.04 -38.89 -46.44
CA LEU A 51 12.71 -40.17 -46.19
C LEU A 51 14.19 -39.77 -45.90
N VAL A 52 14.77 -40.28 -44.81
CA VAL A 52 16.15 -40.79 -44.63
C VAL A 52 17.33 -40.09 -45.34
N ALA A 53 18.35 -39.71 -44.56
CA ALA A 53 19.75 -39.90 -44.94
C ALA A 53 20.61 -40.26 -43.72
N ARG A 54 21.19 -41.48 -43.75
CA ARG A 54 22.31 -41.92 -42.90
C ARG A 54 23.61 -41.35 -43.46
N CYS A 55 24.55 -41.00 -42.60
CA CYS A 55 25.97 -40.98 -42.96
C CYS A 55 26.77 -41.74 -41.89
N SER A 56 27.49 -42.76 -42.33
CA SER A 56 28.41 -43.57 -41.53
C SER A 56 29.85 -43.23 -41.91
N LEU A 57 30.73 -43.12 -40.93
CA LEU A 57 32.16 -43.28 -41.10
C LEU A 57 32.72 -44.13 -39.94
N LYS A 58 33.38 -45.22 -40.34
CA LYS A 58 34.19 -46.19 -39.59
C LYS A 58 35.66 -45.79 -39.85
N TRP A 59 36.67 -45.90 -38.96
CA TRP A 59 37.27 -47.11 -38.36
C TRP A 59 38.46 -46.73 -37.45
N SER A 60 38.79 -47.60 -36.47
CA SER A 60 40.12 -47.98 -35.90
C SER A 60 41.01 -46.90 -35.25
N ASP A 61 41.68 -47.06 -34.09
CA ASP A 61 42.39 -48.20 -33.47
C ASP A 61 42.45 -48.07 -31.92
N LYS A 62 42.67 -49.19 -31.21
CA LYS A 62 43.11 -49.26 -29.80
C LYS A 62 44.64 -49.48 -29.75
N PRO A 63 45.35 -49.04 -28.68
CA PRO A 63 45.59 -49.92 -27.54
C PRO A 63 45.55 -49.25 -26.16
N SER A 64 45.50 -50.12 -25.15
CA SER A 64 45.22 -49.95 -23.72
C SER A 64 46.41 -49.56 -22.82
N ILE A 65 46.21 -48.64 -21.85
CA ILE A 65 46.97 -48.50 -20.59
C ILE A 65 46.00 -48.03 -19.45
N ILE A 66 46.26 -48.47 -18.21
CA ILE A 66 45.39 -48.53 -17.00
C ILE A 66 45.36 -47.18 -16.19
N PRO A 67 44.60 -47.04 -15.06
CA PRO A 67 43.54 -46.06 -14.86
C PRO A 67 43.95 -44.82 -14.03
N GLY A 68 43.50 -43.63 -14.43
CA GLY A 68 43.64 -42.40 -13.66
C GLY A 68 42.29 -41.75 -13.45
N ALA A 69 41.89 -41.58 -12.18
CA ALA A 69 40.63 -41.00 -11.77
C ALA A 69 40.36 -39.64 -12.43
N LEU A 70 39.19 -39.51 -13.08
CA LEU A 70 38.59 -38.21 -13.32
C LEU A 70 37.08 -38.28 -13.07
N VAL A 71 36.68 -37.38 -12.18
CA VAL A 71 35.34 -37.13 -11.68
C VAL A 71 34.40 -36.79 -12.83
N THR A 72 33.41 -37.66 -13.07
CA THR A 72 32.24 -37.31 -13.91
C THR A 72 31.15 -36.76 -13.01
N SER A 73 30.95 -35.43 -13.06
CA SER A 73 29.77 -34.78 -12.51
C SER A 73 28.52 -35.28 -13.22
N THR A 74 27.60 -35.84 -12.45
CA THR A 74 26.23 -36.15 -12.92
C THR A 74 25.46 -34.83 -12.96
N PRO A 75 24.72 -34.49 -14.05
CA PRO A 75 23.87 -33.32 -14.04
C PRO A 75 22.65 -33.62 -13.18
N GLN A 76 22.63 -33.09 -11.95
CA GLN A 76 21.42 -33.07 -11.14
C GLN A 76 20.42 -32.12 -11.81
N LEU A 77 19.24 -32.66 -12.13
CA LEU A 77 18.05 -31.91 -12.48
C LEU A 77 17.85 -30.79 -11.45
N LEU A 78 17.91 -29.52 -11.89
CA LEU A 78 17.51 -28.39 -11.08
C LEU A 78 16.02 -28.49 -10.78
N SER A 79 15.72 -28.90 -9.56
CA SER A 79 14.42 -28.71 -8.92
C SER A 79 14.17 -27.21 -8.76
N THR A 80 13.26 -26.66 -9.56
CA THR A 80 12.71 -25.31 -9.39
C THR A 80 11.71 -25.30 -8.24
N ASN A 81 12.21 -25.26 -7.00
CA ASN A 81 11.42 -24.86 -5.85
C ASN A 81 12.24 -23.79 -5.11
N PRO A 82 11.71 -22.57 -4.89
CA PRO A 82 12.41 -21.57 -4.09
C PRO A 82 12.51 -22.10 -2.67
N VAL A 83 13.74 -22.39 -2.23
CA VAL A 83 14.03 -22.80 -0.85
C VAL A 83 13.83 -21.57 0.04
N ILE A 84 12.63 -21.40 0.59
CA ILE A 84 12.39 -20.47 1.68
C ILE A 84 13.17 -21.01 2.88
N GLY A 85 14.36 -20.45 3.13
CA GLY A 85 15.21 -20.87 4.27
C GLY A 85 14.49 -20.74 5.62
N GLU A 86 14.94 -21.51 6.62
CA GLU A 86 14.42 -21.75 7.98
C GLU A 86 14.21 -20.50 8.87
N GLY A 87 13.55 -19.45 8.38
CA GLY A 87 13.22 -18.25 9.13
C GLY A 87 11.74 -18.18 9.49
N LYS A 88 11.42 -17.68 10.68
CA LYS A 88 10.03 -17.33 11.05
C LYS A 88 9.62 -16.04 10.36
N ILE A 89 8.56 -16.12 9.55
CA ILE A 89 8.06 -15.00 8.76
C ILE A 89 6.98 -14.25 9.54
N GLY A 90 7.12 -12.93 9.62
CA GLY A 90 6.11 -12.01 10.10
C GLY A 90 5.69 -11.05 8.98
N VAL A 91 4.43 -10.64 8.99
CA VAL A 91 3.89 -9.55 8.17
C VAL A 91 3.34 -8.48 9.11
N LEU A 92 3.84 -7.26 9.00
CA LEU A 92 3.35 -6.11 9.77
C LEU A 92 2.47 -5.24 8.87
N LEU A 93 1.17 -5.24 9.15
CA LEU A 93 0.21 -4.36 8.52
C LEU A 93 0.24 -3.00 9.22
N LEU A 94 0.51 -1.93 8.47
CA LEU A 94 0.49 -0.56 8.98
C LEU A 94 -0.77 0.16 8.53
N ASN A 95 -1.47 0.81 9.45
CA ASN A 95 -2.64 1.62 9.14
C ASN A 95 -2.77 2.79 10.13
N LEU A 96 -3.70 3.70 9.90
CA LEU A 96 -3.86 4.93 10.68
C LEU A 96 -4.36 4.63 12.10
N GLY A 97 -5.27 3.65 12.19
CA GLY A 97 -6.08 3.39 13.38
C GLY A 97 -7.34 4.24 13.39
N GLY A 98 -8.16 4.05 14.42
CA GLY A 98 -9.36 4.84 14.64
C GLY A 98 -9.90 4.60 16.06
N PRO A 99 -10.60 5.57 16.65
CA PRO A 99 -11.12 5.47 18.01
C PRO A 99 -12.19 4.36 18.07
N GLU A 100 -12.14 3.48 19.08
CA GLU A 100 -13.08 2.38 19.23
C GLU A 100 -14.38 2.81 19.93
N THR A 101 -14.29 3.86 20.75
CA THR A 101 -15.42 4.47 21.47
C THR A 101 -15.46 5.99 21.29
N LEU A 102 -16.57 6.62 21.69
CA LEU A 102 -16.71 8.08 21.63
C LEU A 102 -15.77 8.79 22.62
N GLU A 103 -15.38 8.12 23.70
CA GLU A 103 -14.43 8.63 24.69
C GLU A 103 -13.02 8.73 24.09
N ASP A 104 -12.68 7.83 23.18
CA ASP A 104 -11.37 7.72 22.53
C ASP A 104 -11.11 8.78 21.46
N VAL A 105 -12.15 9.47 20.99
CA VAL A 105 -12.06 10.42 19.87
C VAL A 105 -11.07 11.55 20.15
N GLN A 106 -11.12 12.17 21.33
CA GLN A 106 -10.21 13.29 21.63
C GLN A 106 -8.75 12.81 21.79
N PRO A 107 -8.45 11.74 22.54
CA PRO A 107 -7.11 11.15 22.58
C PRO A 107 -6.56 10.74 21.20
N PHE A 108 -7.39 10.13 20.35
CA PHE A 108 -7.03 9.79 18.98
C PHE A 108 -6.65 11.03 18.17
N LEU A 109 -7.50 12.07 18.18
CA LEU A 109 -7.23 13.33 17.49
C LEU A 109 -5.98 14.03 18.02
N PHE A 110 -5.71 13.93 19.33
CA PHE A 110 -4.48 14.45 19.90
C PHE A 110 -3.25 13.76 19.31
N ASN A 111 -3.24 12.42 19.22
CA ASN A 111 -2.14 11.66 18.63
C ASN A 111 -1.95 12.02 17.15
N LEU A 112 -3.04 12.16 16.39
CA LEU A 112 -3.03 12.55 14.98
C LEU A 112 -2.40 13.94 14.78
N PHE A 113 -2.85 14.95 15.52
CA PHE A 113 -2.34 16.33 15.36
C PHE A 113 -0.98 16.55 16.03
N ALA A 114 -0.58 15.70 16.96
CA ALA A 114 0.76 15.72 17.54
C ALA A 114 1.84 15.23 16.57
N ASP A 115 1.44 14.57 15.48
CA ASP A 115 2.36 14.09 14.44
C ASP A 115 2.88 15.25 13.58
N PRO A 116 4.21 15.50 13.58
CA PRO A 116 4.81 16.53 12.73
C PRO A 116 4.64 16.25 11.23
N ASP A 117 4.31 15.02 10.83
CA ASP A 117 4.09 14.67 9.44
C ASP A 117 2.67 14.97 8.93
N ILE A 118 1.73 15.23 9.85
CA ILE A 118 0.37 15.70 9.55
C ILE A 118 0.31 17.23 9.63
N ILE A 119 0.83 17.82 10.71
CA ILE A 119 0.94 19.28 10.86
C ILE A 119 2.41 19.65 10.98
N ARG A 120 2.99 20.14 9.88
CA ARG A 120 4.39 20.55 9.79
C ARG A 120 4.59 21.97 10.31
N LEU A 121 4.86 22.12 11.61
CA LEU A 121 5.33 23.40 12.15
C LEU A 121 6.79 23.67 11.75
N PRO A 122 7.17 24.93 11.47
CA PRO A 122 8.57 25.29 11.27
C PRO A 122 9.45 24.83 12.44
N ARG A 123 10.70 24.43 12.16
CA ARG A 123 11.59 23.82 13.18
C ARG A 123 11.71 24.65 14.46
N LEU A 124 11.73 25.98 14.34
CA LEU A 124 11.79 26.91 15.47
C LEU A 124 10.59 26.79 16.42
N PHE A 125 9.42 26.41 15.91
CA PHE A 125 8.15 26.33 16.65
C PHE A 125 7.72 24.90 16.99
N ARG A 126 8.57 23.89 16.75
CA ARG A 126 8.23 22.48 17.00
C ARG A 126 7.85 22.21 18.46
N PHE A 127 8.38 22.97 19.42
CA PHE A 127 8.00 22.87 20.83
C PHE A 127 6.51 23.19 21.10
N LEU A 128 5.85 23.92 20.18
CA LEU A 128 4.42 24.23 20.26
C LEU A 128 3.53 23.13 19.66
N GLN A 129 4.09 22.08 19.05
CA GLN A 129 3.30 21.02 18.39
C GLN A 129 2.30 20.36 19.34
N ARG A 130 2.75 19.91 20.52
CA ARG A 130 1.88 19.23 21.50
C ARG A 130 0.82 20.15 22.10
N PRO A 131 1.14 21.38 22.56
CA PRO A 131 0.12 22.35 22.96
C PRO A 131 -0.90 22.63 21.87
N LEU A 132 -0.46 22.79 20.62
CA LEU A 132 -1.33 23.02 19.47
C LEU A 132 -2.24 21.80 19.21
N ALA A 133 -1.68 20.60 19.22
CA ALA A 133 -2.43 19.36 19.07
C ALA A 133 -3.50 19.18 20.17
N GLN A 134 -3.17 19.52 21.42
CA GLN A 134 -4.13 19.51 22.53
C GLN A 134 -5.26 20.50 22.29
N PHE A 135 -4.94 21.72 21.88
CA PHE A 135 -5.96 22.73 21.59
C PHE A 135 -6.88 22.28 20.43
N ILE A 136 -6.30 21.88 19.29
CA ILE A 136 -7.06 21.46 18.11
C ILE A 136 -7.92 20.23 18.42
N SER A 137 -7.37 19.23 19.11
CA SER A 137 -8.12 18.01 19.44
C SER A 137 -9.32 18.28 20.35
N VAL A 138 -9.19 19.14 21.36
CA VAL A 138 -10.31 19.53 22.24
C VAL A 138 -11.39 20.28 21.47
N VAL A 139 -11.00 21.21 20.59
CA VAL A 139 -11.94 21.98 19.77
C VAL A 139 -12.67 21.10 18.75
N ARG A 140 -11.98 20.13 18.15
CA ARG A 140 -12.55 19.25 17.12
C ARG A 140 -13.33 18.06 17.66
N ALA A 141 -13.01 17.60 18.87
CA ALA A 141 -13.60 16.39 19.43
C ALA A 141 -15.14 16.38 19.45
N PRO A 142 -15.88 17.46 19.78
CA PRO A 142 -17.34 17.42 19.78
C PRO A 142 -17.93 17.05 18.41
N LYS A 143 -17.52 17.76 17.35
CA LYS A 143 -17.98 17.47 15.98
C LYS A 143 -17.59 16.05 15.55
N SER A 144 -16.35 15.64 15.81
CA SER A 144 -15.91 14.28 15.45
C SER A 144 -16.65 13.19 16.23
N LYS A 145 -17.03 13.42 17.50
CA LYS A 145 -17.82 12.48 18.29
C LYS A 145 -19.22 12.32 17.72
N GLU A 146 -19.84 13.39 17.23
CA GLU A 146 -21.14 13.32 16.54
C GLU A 146 -21.05 12.44 15.28
N GLY A 147 -20.00 12.62 14.47
CA GLY A 147 -19.75 11.77 13.30
C GLY A 147 -19.47 10.31 13.66
N TYR A 148 -18.70 10.03 14.71
CA TYR A 148 -18.53 8.65 15.19
C TYR A 148 -19.81 8.06 15.79
N ALA A 149 -20.66 8.88 16.41
CA ALA A 149 -21.93 8.43 16.98
C ALA A 149 -22.93 8.03 15.87
N SER A 150 -22.95 8.76 14.74
CA SER A 150 -23.86 8.45 13.62
C SER A 150 -23.53 7.11 12.94
N ILE A 151 -22.27 6.67 12.98
CA ILE A 151 -21.81 5.41 12.37
C ILE A 151 -21.75 4.21 13.32
N GLY A 152 -22.28 4.36 14.55
CA GLY A 152 -22.37 3.26 15.52
C GLY A 152 -21.49 3.39 16.77
N GLY A 153 -20.89 4.55 17.03
CA GLY A 153 -20.21 4.88 18.28
C GLY A 153 -18.69 4.72 18.27
N GLY A 154 -18.09 4.35 17.14
CA GLY A 154 -16.64 4.13 17.00
C GLY A 154 -16.26 3.73 15.57
N SER A 155 -14.95 3.73 15.29
CA SER A 155 -14.40 3.38 13.99
C SER A 155 -14.40 1.85 13.76
N PRO A 156 -14.99 1.34 12.66
CA PRO A 156 -14.92 -0.07 12.34
C PRO A 156 -13.55 -0.49 11.78
N LEU A 157 -12.67 0.47 11.46
CA LEU A 157 -11.39 0.27 10.80
C LEU A 157 -10.54 -0.80 11.49
N ARG A 158 -10.47 -0.77 12.82
CA ARG A 158 -9.65 -1.74 13.55
C ARG A 158 -10.16 -3.16 13.40
N ARG A 159 -11.45 -3.37 13.62
CA ARG A 159 -12.10 -4.69 13.47
C ARG A 159 -11.93 -5.24 12.05
N ILE A 160 -12.05 -4.39 11.04
CA ILE A 160 -11.86 -4.79 9.63
C ILE A 160 -10.39 -5.13 9.37
N THR A 161 -9.45 -4.35 9.90
CA THR A 161 -8.01 -4.60 9.75
C THR A 161 -7.59 -5.91 10.42
N ASP A 162 -8.14 -6.23 11.60
CA ASP A 162 -7.89 -7.52 12.25
C ASP A 162 -8.48 -8.69 11.43
N ALA A 163 -9.65 -8.49 10.80
CA ALA A 163 -10.23 -9.48 9.89
C ALA A 163 -9.38 -9.65 8.61
N GLN A 164 -8.84 -8.56 8.05
CA GLN A 164 -7.90 -8.58 6.94
C GLN A 164 -6.61 -9.32 7.32
N ALA A 165 -6.06 -9.08 8.50
CA ALA A 165 -4.88 -9.76 9.01
C ALA A 165 -5.09 -11.27 9.09
N GLU A 166 -6.23 -11.71 9.64
CA GLU A 166 -6.56 -13.13 9.74
C GLU A 166 -6.83 -13.75 8.36
N ALA A 167 -7.51 -13.05 7.45
CA ALA A 167 -7.74 -13.52 6.10
C ALA A 167 -6.43 -13.66 5.32
N LEU A 168 -5.53 -12.68 5.42
CA LEU A 168 -4.18 -12.72 4.84
C LEU A 168 -3.36 -13.88 5.40
N ARG A 169 -3.40 -14.09 6.73
CA ARG A 169 -2.72 -15.21 7.38
C ARG A 169 -3.18 -16.56 6.82
N LYS A 170 -4.49 -16.73 6.61
CA LYS A 170 -5.06 -17.93 5.98
C LYS A 170 -4.61 -18.08 4.53
N ALA A 171 -4.70 -17.03 3.73
CA ALA A 171 -4.28 -17.05 2.32
C ALA A 171 -2.79 -17.38 2.16
N LEU A 172 -1.92 -16.83 3.01
CA LEU A 172 -0.50 -17.17 3.04
C LEU A 172 -0.27 -18.65 3.41
N CYS A 173 -1.01 -19.16 4.39
CA CYS A 173 -0.95 -20.57 4.78
C CYS A 173 -1.39 -21.50 3.64
N GLU A 174 -2.47 -21.16 2.92
CA GLU A 174 -2.95 -21.90 1.75
C GLU A 174 -1.94 -21.89 0.60
N LYS A 175 -1.17 -20.82 0.46
CA LYS A 175 -0.06 -20.69 -0.50
C LYS A 175 1.27 -21.28 0.02
N ASN A 176 1.24 -22.10 1.07
CA ASN A 176 2.40 -22.78 1.69
C ASN A 176 3.48 -21.83 2.28
N VAL A 177 3.08 -20.63 2.69
CA VAL A 177 3.96 -19.65 3.36
C VAL A 177 3.40 -19.36 4.76
N PRO A 178 3.74 -20.18 5.78
CA PRO A 178 3.25 -19.94 7.13
C PRO A 178 3.89 -18.67 7.70
N ALA A 179 3.09 -17.60 7.79
CA ALA A 179 3.49 -16.33 8.36
C ALA A 179 2.57 -15.92 9.51
N LYS A 180 3.10 -15.20 10.49
CA LYS A 180 2.29 -14.50 11.49
C LYS A 180 2.00 -13.09 10.98
N VAL A 181 0.76 -12.62 11.13
CA VAL A 181 0.35 -11.29 10.70
C VAL A 181 0.07 -10.44 11.93
N TYR A 182 0.63 -9.24 11.96
CA TYR A 182 0.54 -8.27 13.04
C TYR A 182 -0.09 -6.99 12.51
N VAL A 183 -0.83 -6.29 13.35
CA VAL A 183 -1.44 -5.01 13.04
C VAL A 183 -0.76 -3.95 13.88
N GLY A 184 -0.27 -2.89 13.25
CA GLY A 184 0.32 -1.71 13.90
C GLY A 184 -0.39 -0.45 13.41
N MET A 185 -0.99 0.27 14.33
CA MET A 185 -1.74 1.49 14.06
C MET A 185 -0.92 2.72 14.45
N ARG A 186 -1.03 3.78 13.65
CA ARG A 186 -0.20 4.98 13.85
C ARG A 186 -0.67 5.86 15.00
N TYR A 187 -1.98 6.01 15.20
CA TYR A 187 -2.58 6.95 16.16
C TYR A 187 -3.54 6.33 17.17
N TRP A 188 -3.82 5.04 17.06
CA TRP A 188 -4.64 4.29 18.01
C TRP A 188 -4.08 2.90 18.29
N HIS A 189 -4.70 2.12 19.17
CA HIS A 189 -4.21 0.79 19.55
C HIS A 189 -4.56 -0.33 18.53
N PRO A 190 -3.71 -1.39 18.42
CA PRO A 190 -2.37 -1.48 18.97
C PRO A 190 -1.48 -0.51 18.22
N PHE A 191 -0.67 0.24 18.96
CA PHE A 191 0.33 1.08 18.34
C PHE A 191 1.37 0.21 17.62
N THR A 192 2.05 0.78 16.62
CA THR A 192 3.16 0.13 15.92
C THR A 192 4.19 -0.46 16.91
N GLU A 193 4.49 0.25 17.98
CA GLU A 193 5.37 -0.16 19.09
C GLU A 193 4.88 -1.46 19.75
N GLU A 194 3.58 -1.59 20.01
CA GLU A 194 2.99 -2.79 20.61
C GLU A 194 3.07 -4.00 19.68
N ALA A 195 2.87 -3.77 18.37
CA ALA A 195 3.01 -4.79 17.35
C ALA A 195 4.47 -5.27 17.24
N ILE A 196 5.42 -4.36 17.31
CA ILE A 196 6.86 -4.68 17.32
C ILE A 196 7.26 -5.50 18.54
N GLU A 197 6.75 -5.16 19.72
CA GLU A 197 7.00 -5.98 20.93
C GLU A 197 6.39 -7.39 20.82
N GLN A 198 5.30 -7.57 20.06
CA GLN A 198 4.78 -8.91 19.75
C GLN A 198 5.69 -9.67 18.76
N ILE A 199 6.16 -8.99 17.71
CA ILE A 199 7.09 -9.54 16.71
C ILE A 199 8.38 -10.05 17.38
N LYS A 200 8.93 -9.26 18.32
CA LYS A 200 10.09 -9.64 19.14
C LYS A 200 9.83 -10.86 20.00
N ARG A 201 8.70 -10.87 20.73
CA ARG A 201 8.29 -12.00 21.59
C ARG A 201 8.13 -13.31 20.82
N ASP A 202 7.65 -13.23 19.58
CA ASP A 202 7.44 -14.40 18.72
C ASP A 202 8.72 -14.92 18.05
N GLY A 203 9.81 -14.15 18.14
CA GLY A 203 11.11 -14.47 17.55
C GLY A 203 11.09 -14.46 16.03
N ILE A 204 10.36 -13.51 15.43
CA ILE A 204 10.30 -13.34 13.97
C ILE A 204 11.68 -12.93 13.43
N THR A 205 12.13 -13.62 12.39
CA THR A 205 13.47 -13.40 11.79
C THR A 205 13.41 -12.72 10.43
N LYS A 206 12.26 -12.81 9.76
CA LYS A 206 11.98 -12.21 8.45
C LYS A 206 10.69 -11.41 8.54
N LEU A 207 10.74 -10.10 8.28
CA LEU A 207 9.57 -9.23 8.37
C LEU A 207 9.21 -8.61 7.02
N VAL A 208 7.96 -8.71 6.62
CA VAL A 208 7.39 -7.92 5.50
C VAL A 208 6.55 -6.80 6.09
N VAL A 209 6.87 -5.56 5.77
CA VAL A 209 6.12 -4.38 6.20
C VAL A 209 5.19 -3.96 5.06
N LEU A 210 3.89 -3.95 5.34
CA LEU A 210 2.84 -3.70 4.35
C LEU A 210 1.86 -2.64 4.89
N PRO A 211 2.05 -1.36 4.54
CA PRO A 211 1.04 -0.35 4.75
C PRO A 211 -0.24 -0.67 3.97
N LEU A 212 -1.40 -0.56 4.62
CA LEU A 212 -2.72 -0.77 4.01
C LEU A 212 -3.24 0.48 3.27
N TYR A 213 -2.31 1.21 2.65
CA TYR A 213 -2.58 2.31 1.74
C TYR A 213 -2.09 1.88 0.35
N PRO A 214 -2.97 1.72 -0.65
CA PRO A 214 -2.53 1.31 -1.99
C PRO A 214 -1.58 2.34 -2.61
N GLN A 215 -1.87 3.63 -2.41
CA GLN A 215 -1.05 4.75 -2.85
C GLN A 215 -0.19 5.27 -1.69
N PHE A 216 1.09 5.50 -1.94
CA PHE A 216 2.00 6.11 -0.99
C PHE A 216 1.67 7.59 -0.83
N SER A 217 1.59 8.04 0.43
CA SER A 217 1.71 9.45 0.77
C SER A 217 2.69 9.62 1.92
N ILE A 218 3.35 10.78 1.93
CA ILE A 218 4.26 11.19 2.99
C ILE A 218 3.53 11.26 4.35
N SER A 219 2.24 11.62 4.37
CA SER A 219 1.43 11.75 5.59
C SER A 219 0.89 10.41 6.11
N THR A 220 0.82 9.36 5.28
CA THR A 220 0.26 8.04 5.64
C THR A 220 1.36 6.98 5.78
N SER A 221 1.69 6.27 4.69
CA SER A 221 2.77 5.28 4.62
C SER A 221 4.08 5.90 5.09
N GLY A 222 4.40 7.12 4.64
CA GLY A 222 5.61 7.82 5.03
C GLY A 222 5.73 8.06 6.55
N SER A 223 4.65 8.48 7.22
CA SER A 223 4.66 8.69 8.68
C SER A 223 4.87 7.36 9.43
N SER A 224 4.16 6.32 9.02
CA SER A 224 4.24 5.00 9.65
C SER A 224 5.63 4.37 9.49
N LEU A 225 6.23 4.51 8.30
CA LEU A 225 7.57 4.01 8.00
C LEU A 225 8.67 4.81 8.74
N ARG A 226 8.54 6.13 8.89
CA ARG A 226 9.49 6.93 9.69
C ARG A 226 9.45 6.58 11.17
N LEU A 227 8.26 6.34 11.74
CA LEU A 227 8.14 5.84 13.10
C LEU A 227 8.83 4.48 13.23
N LEU A 228 8.53 3.55 12.32
CA LEU A 228 9.13 2.23 12.31
C LEU A 228 10.66 2.28 12.20
N GLU A 229 11.19 3.17 11.36
CA GLU A 229 12.63 3.40 11.21
C GLU A 229 13.26 3.84 12.53
N SER A 230 12.61 4.76 13.26
CA SER A 230 13.11 5.22 14.56
C SER A 230 13.17 4.09 15.59
N ILE A 231 12.12 3.25 15.64
CA ILE A 231 12.06 2.08 16.53
C ILE A 231 13.17 1.08 16.18
N PHE A 232 13.36 0.80 14.89
CA PHE A 232 14.37 -0.17 14.46
C PHE A 232 15.80 0.31 14.73
N ARG A 233 16.06 1.62 14.64
CA ARG A 233 17.39 2.19 14.91
C ARG A 233 17.78 2.11 16.39
N GLU A 234 16.80 2.14 17.28
CA GLU A 234 17.00 2.17 18.73
C GLU A 234 17.06 0.76 19.36
N ASP A 235 16.75 -0.31 18.61
CA ASP A 235 16.62 -1.67 19.11
C ASP A 235 17.58 -2.67 18.42
N GLU A 236 18.51 -3.25 19.19
CA GLU A 236 19.52 -4.18 18.67
C GLU A 236 18.95 -5.43 17.99
N TYR A 237 17.79 -5.92 18.43
CA TYR A 237 17.16 -7.09 17.81
C TYR A 237 16.65 -6.73 16.42
N LEU A 238 16.02 -5.56 16.28
CA LEU A 238 15.40 -5.11 15.03
C LEU A 238 16.44 -4.69 13.99
N VAL A 239 17.56 -4.10 14.40
CA VAL A 239 18.69 -3.77 13.50
C VAL A 239 19.18 -5.00 12.73
N ASN A 240 19.18 -6.16 13.37
CA ASN A 240 19.67 -7.42 12.78
C ASN A 240 18.57 -8.25 12.10
N MET A 241 17.32 -7.83 12.21
CA MET A 241 16.18 -8.53 11.62
C MET A 241 16.12 -8.26 10.11
N GLN A 242 16.04 -9.32 9.32
CA GLN A 242 15.85 -9.17 7.88
C GLN A 242 14.43 -8.67 7.64
N HIS A 243 14.29 -7.59 6.88
CA HIS A 243 12.97 -7.06 6.54
C HIS A 243 12.92 -6.54 5.10
N THR A 244 11.71 -6.32 4.62
CA THR A 244 11.41 -5.65 3.35
C THR A 244 10.15 -4.81 3.53
N VAL A 245 9.98 -3.79 2.70
CA VAL A 245 8.83 -2.86 2.74
C VAL A 245 8.15 -2.88 1.37
N ILE A 246 6.83 -2.96 1.37
CA ILE A 246 6.00 -2.77 0.18
C ILE A 246 5.38 -1.37 0.29
N PRO A 247 5.99 -0.32 -0.29
CA PRO A 247 5.62 1.07 0.02
C PRO A 247 4.29 1.51 -0.60
N SER A 248 4.00 1.05 -1.81
CA SER A 248 2.74 1.24 -2.54
C SER A 248 2.44 -0.01 -3.38
N TRP A 249 1.17 -0.23 -3.71
CA TRP A 249 0.68 -1.43 -4.38
C TRP A 249 -0.61 -1.20 -5.19
N TYR A 250 -0.97 0.05 -5.49
CA TYR A 250 -2.16 0.44 -6.25
C TYR A 250 -2.25 -0.17 -7.66
N GLN A 251 -1.12 -0.53 -8.28
CA GLN A 251 -1.09 -1.11 -9.64
C GLN A 251 -1.36 -2.62 -9.67
N ARG A 252 -1.51 -3.27 -8.52
CA ARG A 252 -1.62 -4.72 -8.48
C ARG A 252 -2.92 -5.19 -9.14
N GLU A 253 -2.80 -6.20 -9.99
CA GLU A 253 -3.90 -6.68 -10.82
C GLU A 253 -5.07 -7.20 -9.98
N GLY A 254 -4.81 -7.88 -8.87
CA GLY A 254 -5.87 -8.40 -8.00
C GLY A 254 -6.62 -7.29 -7.26
N TYR A 255 -5.92 -6.26 -6.76
CA TYR A 255 -6.54 -5.06 -6.22
C TYR A 255 -7.43 -4.34 -7.24
N ILE A 256 -6.92 -4.08 -8.44
CA ILE A 256 -7.67 -3.43 -9.53
C ILE A 256 -8.93 -4.24 -9.87
N LYS A 257 -8.80 -5.56 -10.00
CA LYS A 257 -9.92 -6.46 -10.29
C LYS A 257 -10.95 -6.47 -9.17
N ALA A 258 -10.52 -6.50 -7.91
CA ALA A 258 -11.43 -6.47 -6.76
C ALA A 258 -12.22 -5.16 -6.70
N MET A 259 -11.58 -4.02 -6.98
CA MET A 259 -12.27 -2.74 -7.09
C MET A 259 -13.28 -2.73 -8.24
N ALA A 260 -12.89 -3.20 -9.43
CA ALA A 260 -13.77 -3.30 -10.58
C ALA A 260 -14.97 -4.24 -10.31
N ASP A 261 -14.76 -5.37 -9.62
CA ASP A 261 -15.82 -6.31 -9.22
C ASP A 261 -16.88 -5.63 -8.33
N LEU A 262 -16.43 -4.87 -7.32
CA LEU A 262 -17.32 -4.11 -6.44
C LEU A 262 -18.05 -2.99 -7.19
N MET A 263 -17.34 -2.24 -8.03
CA MET A 263 -17.95 -1.18 -8.85
C MET A 263 -19.03 -1.73 -9.78
N GLU A 264 -18.77 -2.82 -10.50
CA GLU A 264 -19.76 -3.46 -11.36
C GLU A 264 -20.98 -3.98 -10.61
N LYS A 265 -20.75 -4.54 -9.42
CA LYS A 265 -21.83 -5.02 -8.56
C LYS A 265 -22.76 -3.87 -8.17
N GLU A 266 -22.19 -2.74 -7.73
CA GLU A 266 -22.99 -1.57 -7.35
C GLU A 266 -23.59 -0.85 -8.56
N LEU A 267 -22.93 -0.81 -9.71
CA LEU A 267 -23.53 -0.26 -10.94
C LEU A 267 -24.84 -0.98 -11.31
N LYS A 268 -24.92 -2.30 -11.10
CA LYS A 268 -26.12 -3.11 -11.37
C LYS A 268 -27.30 -2.77 -10.45
N SER A 269 -27.09 -2.04 -9.35
CA SER A 269 -28.19 -1.60 -8.49
C SER A 269 -28.96 -0.40 -9.06
N PHE A 270 -28.42 0.29 -10.06
CA PHE A 270 -29.09 1.40 -10.73
C PHE A 270 -30.05 0.90 -11.82
N GLU A 271 -31.14 1.61 -12.04
CA GLU A 271 -32.09 1.30 -13.12
C GLU A 271 -31.47 1.45 -14.52
N ARG A 272 -30.56 2.42 -14.68
CA ARG A 272 -29.85 2.74 -15.92
C ARG A 272 -28.34 2.80 -15.67
N PRO A 273 -27.68 1.64 -15.46
CA PRO A 273 -26.27 1.59 -15.09
C PRO A 273 -25.36 2.33 -16.06
N GLU A 274 -25.69 2.36 -17.35
CA GLU A 274 -24.91 3.01 -18.40
C GLU A 274 -24.87 4.54 -18.33
N GLU A 275 -25.81 5.17 -17.63
CA GLU A 275 -25.88 6.64 -17.46
C GLU A 275 -25.23 7.12 -16.16
N VAL A 276 -24.77 6.20 -15.31
CA VAL A 276 -24.19 6.54 -14.01
C VAL A 276 -22.83 7.20 -14.18
N MET A 277 -22.59 8.31 -13.49
CA MET A 277 -21.27 8.92 -13.35
C MET A 277 -20.50 8.21 -12.24
N ILE A 278 -19.35 7.64 -12.56
CA ILE A 278 -18.43 7.10 -11.56
C ILE A 278 -17.67 8.27 -10.91
N PHE A 279 -17.74 8.38 -9.60
CA PHE A 279 -17.14 9.46 -8.85
C PHE A 279 -16.11 8.90 -7.88
N PHE A 280 -14.84 8.94 -8.25
CA PHE A 280 -13.75 8.56 -7.35
C PHE A 280 -13.54 9.66 -6.33
N SER A 281 -13.68 9.31 -5.06
CA SER A 281 -13.39 10.20 -3.94
C SER A 281 -12.15 9.71 -3.21
N ALA A 282 -11.11 10.54 -3.25
CA ALA A 282 -9.84 10.29 -2.59
C ALA A 282 -9.63 11.28 -1.44
N HIS A 283 -8.98 10.89 -0.35
CA HIS A 283 -8.63 11.85 0.70
C HIS A 283 -7.68 12.92 0.14
N GLY A 284 -7.98 14.19 0.40
CA GLY A 284 -7.13 15.29 -0.03
C GLY A 284 -5.80 15.33 0.70
N VAL A 285 -4.80 15.96 0.10
CA VAL A 285 -3.55 16.33 0.78
C VAL A 285 -3.25 17.80 0.55
N PRO A 286 -2.52 18.48 1.47
CA PRO A 286 -2.05 19.84 1.21
C PRO A 286 -1.26 19.90 -0.10
N LEU A 287 -1.51 20.91 -0.94
CA LEU A 287 -0.88 21.04 -2.26
C LEU A 287 0.66 21.09 -2.15
N ALA A 288 1.17 21.72 -1.10
CA ALA A 288 2.60 21.79 -0.81
C ALA A 288 3.27 20.41 -0.62
N TYR A 289 2.52 19.37 -0.23
CA TYR A 289 3.11 18.02 -0.13
C TYR A 289 3.48 17.50 -1.52
N VAL A 290 2.61 17.72 -2.49
CA VAL A 290 2.83 17.30 -3.88
C VAL A 290 3.87 18.19 -4.55
N GLU A 291 3.71 19.52 -4.50
CA GLU A 291 4.54 20.45 -5.26
C GLU A 291 5.91 20.72 -4.65
N GLU A 292 6.01 20.83 -3.32
CA GLU A 292 7.27 21.21 -2.64
C GLU A 292 8.01 20.00 -2.08
N ALA A 293 7.29 19.00 -1.57
CA ALA A 293 7.87 17.83 -0.92
C ALA A 293 7.95 16.58 -1.83
N GLY A 294 7.42 16.66 -3.06
CA GLY A 294 7.49 15.57 -4.04
C GLY A 294 6.66 14.34 -3.66
N ASP A 295 5.55 14.52 -2.95
CA ASP A 295 4.63 13.43 -2.60
C ASP A 295 4.03 12.78 -3.87
N PRO A 296 4.25 11.47 -4.12
CA PRO A 296 3.79 10.80 -5.33
C PRO A 296 2.28 10.52 -5.32
N TYR A 297 1.59 10.75 -4.20
CA TYR A 297 0.19 10.38 -3.98
C TYR A 297 -0.74 10.80 -5.13
N LYS A 298 -0.61 12.03 -5.64
CA LYS A 298 -1.43 12.51 -6.76
C LYS A 298 -1.24 11.65 -8.02
N ALA A 299 0.02 11.39 -8.39
CA ALA A 299 0.34 10.64 -9.59
C ALA A 299 -0.10 9.17 -9.46
N GLU A 300 0.19 8.55 -8.31
CA GLU A 300 -0.25 7.17 -8.04
C GLU A 300 -1.78 7.05 -7.98
N MET A 301 -2.48 8.07 -7.47
CA MET A 301 -3.94 8.10 -7.44
C MET A 301 -4.55 8.22 -8.84
N GLU A 302 -4.04 9.13 -9.67
CA GLU A 302 -4.49 9.32 -11.05
C GLU A 302 -4.25 8.05 -11.88
N GLU A 303 -3.06 7.45 -11.78
CA GLU A 303 -2.75 6.17 -12.45
C GLU A 303 -3.62 5.01 -11.92
N CYS A 304 -3.87 4.95 -10.61
CA CYS A 304 -4.76 3.95 -10.03
C CYS A 304 -6.18 4.04 -10.60
N VAL A 305 -6.72 5.25 -10.75
CA VAL A 305 -8.03 5.48 -11.36
C VAL A 305 -8.03 5.01 -12.80
N ASP A 306 -7.01 5.40 -13.58
CA ASP A 306 -6.90 5.01 -14.99
C ASP A 306 -6.83 3.47 -15.15
N LEU A 307 -6.04 2.78 -14.32
CA LEU A 307 -5.95 1.32 -14.34
C LEU A 307 -7.28 0.62 -13.99
N ILE A 308 -8.05 1.16 -13.04
CA ILE A 308 -9.39 0.66 -12.70
C ILE A 308 -10.36 0.90 -13.86
N MET A 309 -10.32 2.08 -14.48
CA MET A 309 -11.18 2.39 -15.62
C MET A 309 -10.83 1.55 -16.86
N GLU A 310 -9.54 1.27 -17.10
CA GLU A 310 -9.10 0.33 -18.15
C GLU A 310 -9.63 -1.09 -17.89
N GLU A 311 -9.62 -1.55 -16.64
CA GLU A 311 -10.19 -2.85 -16.28
C GLU A 311 -11.70 -2.88 -16.52
N LEU A 312 -12.42 -1.82 -16.14
CA LEU A 312 -13.86 -1.70 -16.43
C LEU A 312 -14.15 -1.65 -17.94
N GLU A 313 -13.32 -0.98 -18.73
CA GLU A 313 -13.46 -0.94 -20.19
C GLU A 313 -13.29 -2.35 -20.81
N LYS A 314 -12.32 -3.14 -20.34
CA LYS A 314 -12.15 -4.56 -20.76
C LYS A 314 -13.41 -5.39 -20.47
N ARG A 315 -14.19 -5.00 -19.46
CA ARG A 315 -15.44 -5.64 -19.05
C ARG A 315 -16.68 -5.02 -19.69
N ARG A 316 -16.50 -4.11 -20.65
CA ARG A 316 -17.55 -3.41 -21.41
C ARG A 316 -18.39 -2.43 -20.57
N VAL A 317 -17.78 -1.88 -19.53
CA VAL A 317 -18.34 -0.78 -18.73
C VAL A 317 -17.71 0.52 -19.23
N HIS A 318 -18.52 1.41 -19.80
CA HIS A 318 -18.06 2.64 -20.49
C HIS A 318 -18.60 3.92 -19.85
N ASN A 319 -18.81 3.88 -18.54
CA ASN A 319 -19.32 5.01 -17.76
C ASN A 319 -18.35 6.20 -17.79
N GLY A 320 -18.89 7.41 -17.78
CA GLY A 320 -18.09 8.60 -17.49
C GLY A 320 -17.58 8.56 -16.06
N TYR A 321 -16.38 9.11 -15.83
CA TYR A 321 -15.79 9.19 -14.50
C TYR A 321 -15.18 10.56 -14.18
N THR A 322 -15.03 10.83 -12.89
CA THR A 322 -14.23 11.95 -12.38
C THR A 322 -13.54 11.55 -11.09
N LEU A 323 -12.39 12.16 -10.82
CA LEU A 323 -11.66 12.07 -9.55
C LEU A 323 -11.74 13.41 -8.82
N ALA A 324 -12.05 13.37 -7.52
CA ALA A 324 -12.03 14.53 -6.65
C ALA A 324 -11.48 14.19 -5.27
N TYR A 325 -11.06 15.22 -4.54
CA TYR A 325 -10.36 15.12 -3.27
C TYR A 325 -11.22 15.67 -2.12
N GLN A 326 -11.43 14.84 -1.09
CA GLN A 326 -12.31 15.12 0.06
C GLN A 326 -11.56 15.59 1.32
N SER A 327 -12.31 15.87 2.39
CA SER A 327 -11.81 16.09 3.75
C SER A 327 -10.77 17.23 3.93
N ARG A 328 -10.85 18.30 3.13
CA ARG A 328 -9.95 19.47 3.27
C ARG A 328 -10.13 20.16 4.64
N VAL A 329 -9.01 20.53 5.28
CA VAL A 329 -9.04 21.20 6.59
C VAL A 329 -8.09 22.39 6.69
N GLY A 330 -8.58 23.45 7.33
CA GLY A 330 -7.79 24.66 7.60
C GLY A 330 -7.65 25.58 6.38
N PRO A 331 -6.84 26.64 6.50
CA PRO A 331 -6.77 27.72 5.50
C PRO A 331 -5.74 27.47 4.39
N VAL A 332 -4.99 26.36 4.43
CA VAL A 332 -3.96 26.04 3.42
C VAL A 332 -4.62 25.56 2.13
N GLU A 333 -3.91 25.64 1.01
CA GLU A 333 -4.40 25.09 -0.25
C GLU A 333 -4.25 23.57 -0.28
N TRP A 334 -5.30 22.89 -0.73
CA TRP A 334 -5.39 21.43 -0.84
C TRP A 334 -5.43 21.02 -2.31
N LEU A 335 -5.13 19.75 -2.55
CA LEU A 335 -5.23 19.16 -3.87
C LEU A 335 -6.67 19.26 -4.42
N LYS A 336 -6.76 19.64 -5.69
CA LYS A 336 -8.01 19.89 -6.43
C LYS A 336 -8.20 18.82 -7.52
N PRO A 337 -9.44 18.58 -7.98
CA PRO A 337 -10.68 19.30 -7.62
C PRO A 337 -11.26 18.83 -6.28
N TYR A 338 -12.04 19.68 -5.61
CA TYR A 338 -12.64 19.37 -4.32
C TYR A 338 -13.95 18.59 -4.48
N THR A 339 -14.18 17.58 -3.63
CA THR A 339 -15.36 16.69 -3.73
C THR A 339 -16.67 17.46 -3.65
N ASP A 340 -16.80 18.36 -2.67
CA ASP A 340 -17.99 19.20 -2.46
C ASP A 340 -18.31 20.08 -3.68
N GLU A 341 -17.32 20.79 -4.20
CA GLU A 341 -17.47 21.66 -5.37
C GLU A 341 -17.78 20.85 -6.65
N THR A 342 -17.13 19.70 -6.83
CA THR A 342 -17.33 18.84 -8.00
C THR A 342 -18.74 18.25 -8.04
N ILE A 343 -19.28 17.81 -6.90
CA ILE A 343 -20.67 17.31 -6.80
C ILE A 343 -21.67 18.38 -7.24
N ILE A 344 -21.50 19.62 -6.78
CA ILE A 344 -22.35 20.76 -7.17
C ILE A 344 -22.26 21.01 -8.68
N GLU A 345 -21.04 20.98 -9.24
CA GLU A 345 -20.83 21.15 -10.68
C GLU A 345 -21.48 20.05 -11.52
N LEU A 346 -21.39 18.79 -11.10
CA LEU A 346 -22.01 17.66 -11.78
C LEU A 346 -23.54 17.79 -11.77
N GLY A 347 -24.12 18.20 -10.64
CA GLY A 347 -25.54 18.51 -10.52
C GLY A 347 -25.98 19.61 -11.50
N LYS A 348 -25.22 20.71 -11.58
CA LYS A 348 -25.44 21.80 -12.56
C LYS A 348 -25.31 21.35 -14.01
N LYS A 349 -24.42 20.40 -14.30
CA LYS A 349 -24.25 19.78 -15.64
C LYS A 349 -25.37 18.78 -15.98
N GLY A 350 -26.28 18.52 -15.04
CA GLY A 350 -27.46 17.67 -15.26
C GLY A 350 -27.25 16.19 -14.97
N VAL A 351 -26.14 15.80 -14.33
CA VAL A 351 -25.90 14.41 -13.90
C VAL A 351 -26.99 13.98 -12.91
N LYS A 352 -27.60 12.82 -13.15
CA LYS A 352 -28.73 12.30 -12.34
C LYS A 352 -28.37 11.15 -11.43
N SER A 353 -27.31 10.41 -11.75
CA SER A 353 -26.91 9.22 -11.00
C SER A 353 -25.41 9.25 -10.76
N ILE A 354 -25.00 9.10 -9.51
CA ILE A 354 -23.58 9.00 -9.11
C ILE A 354 -23.34 7.69 -8.37
N LEU A 355 -22.27 6.99 -8.76
CA LEU A 355 -21.65 5.93 -7.97
C LEU A 355 -20.37 6.47 -7.34
N ALA A 356 -20.39 6.72 -6.04
CA ALA A 356 -19.22 7.17 -5.29
C ALA A 356 -18.26 6.00 -4.99
N VAL A 357 -16.97 6.19 -5.23
CA VAL A 357 -15.94 5.16 -5.08
C VAL A 357 -14.86 5.67 -4.11
N PRO A 358 -14.84 5.20 -2.84
CA PRO A 358 -13.77 5.52 -1.91
C PRO A 358 -12.51 4.75 -2.32
N ILE A 359 -11.51 5.45 -2.88
CA ILE A 359 -10.33 4.81 -3.51
C ILE A 359 -9.05 4.88 -2.66
N SER A 360 -9.00 5.77 -1.66
CA SER A 360 -7.81 5.98 -0.82
C SER A 360 -7.64 4.97 0.31
N PHE A 361 -8.68 4.18 0.64
CA PHE A 361 -8.68 3.30 1.80
C PHE A 361 -9.36 1.96 1.50
N VAL A 362 -8.87 0.91 2.15
CA VAL A 362 -9.32 -0.47 1.95
C VAL A 362 -10.29 -0.96 3.04
N SER A 363 -10.59 -0.11 4.02
CA SER A 363 -11.45 -0.43 5.16
C SER A 363 -12.45 0.69 5.39
N GLU A 364 -13.67 0.34 5.82
CA GLU A 364 -14.67 1.33 6.21
C GLU A 364 -14.16 2.15 7.41
N HIS A 365 -14.43 3.44 7.38
CA HIS A 365 -14.03 4.41 8.41
C HIS A 365 -14.97 5.63 8.35
N ILE A 366 -14.69 6.66 9.16
CA ILE A 366 -15.59 7.81 9.27
C ILE A 366 -15.80 8.52 7.94
N GLU A 367 -14.78 8.64 7.09
CA GLU A 367 -14.92 9.37 5.82
C GLU A 367 -15.80 8.59 4.82
N THR A 368 -15.87 7.26 4.90
CA THR A 368 -16.78 6.50 4.03
C THR A 368 -18.21 6.49 4.56
N LEU A 369 -18.37 6.22 5.85
CA LEU A 369 -19.67 5.97 6.48
C LEU A 369 -20.42 7.24 6.89
N GLU A 370 -19.72 8.35 7.09
CA GLU A 370 -20.31 9.62 7.46
C GLU A 370 -20.14 10.64 6.34
N GLU A 371 -18.91 10.92 5.91
CA GLU A 371 -18.67 11.98 4.91
C GLU A 371 -19.29 11.62 3.55
N ILE A 372 -19.04 10.42 3.01
CA ILE A 372 -19.60 10.01 1.70
C ILE A 372 -21.08 9.59 1.81
N ASP A 373 -21.44 8.76 2.79
CA ASP A 373 -22.81 8.20 2.90
C ASP A 373 -23.85 9.19 3.44
N VAL A 374 -23.41 10.24 4.16
CA VAL A 374 -24.29 11.26 4.75
C VAL A 374 -24.02 12.62 4.09
N GLU A 375 -22.88 13.27 4.39
CA GLU A 375 -22.65 14.67 3.99
C GLU A 375 -22.69 14.85 2.46
N TYR A 376 -21.94 14.05 1.70
CA TYR A 376 -21.87 14.17 0.24
C TYR A 376 -23.10 13.63 -0.47
N LYS A 377 -23.75 12.62 0.09
CA LYS A 377 -25.04 12.15 -0.42
C LYS A 377 -26.10 13.24 -0.31
N GLU A 378 -26.20 13.91 0.83
CA GLU A 378 -27.12 15.04 1.02
C GLU A 378 -26.80 16.17 0.05
N LEU A 379 -25.53 16.57 -0.05
CA LEU A 379 -25.08 17.59 -1.00
C LEU A 379 -25.40 17.23 -2.46
N ALA A 380 -25.26 15.96 -2.83
CA ALA A 380 -25.58 15.47 -4.17
C ALA A 380 -27.07 15.64 -4.47
N LEU A 381 -27.95 15.24 -3.54
CA LEU A 381 -29.40 15.37 -3.68
C LEU A 381 -29.82 16.84 -3.80
N GLU A 382 -29.25 17.71 -2.97
CA GLU A 382 -29.49 19.17 -3.04
C GLU A 382 -29.00 19.79 -4.35
N SER A 383 -27.94 19.23 -4.93
CA SER A 383 -27.36 19.68 -6.21
C SER A 383 -28.12 19.18 -7.43
N GLY A 384 -29.17 18.37 -7.26
CA GLY A 384 -30.04 17.89 -8.34
C GLY A 384 -29.69 16.50 -8.90
N ILE A 385 -28.78 15.77 -8.24
CA ILE A 385 -28.57 14.34 -8.44
C ILE A 385 -29.73 13.59 -7.77
N GLN A 386 -30.19 12.51 -8.37
CA GLN A 386 -31.39 11.78 -7.95
C GLN A 386 -31.05 10.41 -7.36
N ASN A 387 -30.04 9.75 -7.94
CA ASN A 387 -29.61 8.42 -7.52
C ASN A 387 -28.18 8.46 -7.02
N TRP A 388 -27.95 7.89 -5.85
CA TRP A 388 -26.65 7.83 -5.21
C TRP A 388 -26.43 6.42 -4.66
N ALA A 389 -25.29 5.84 -4.99
CA ALA A 389 -24.78 4.65 -4.34
C ALA A 389 -23.28 4.84 -4.06
N ARG A 390 -22.75 4.06 -3.13
CA ARG A 390 -21.34 4.04 -2.80
C ARG A 390 -20.80 2.63 -2.91
N VAL A 391 -19.63 2.48 -3.50
CA VAL A 391 -18.87 1.23 -3.48
C VAL A 391 -18.36 0.96 -2.07
N PRO A 392 -18.62 -0.22 -1.48
CA PRO A 392 -18.08 -0.56 -0.17
C PRO A 392 -16.55 -0.58 -0.21
N ALA A 393 -15.90 -0.29 0.91
CA ALA A 393 -14.47 -0.51 1.03
C ALA A 393 -14.14 -2.01 0.87
N LEU A 394 -12.96 -2.33 0.33
CA LEU A 394 -12.57 -3.70 0.01
C LEU A 394 -12.68 -4.69 1.17
N GLY A 395 -12.42 -4.26 2.40
CA GLY A 395 -12.50 -5.11 3.58
C GLY A 395 -11.74 -6.43 3.37
N VAL A 396 -12.47 -7.54 3.34
CA VAL A 396 -11.90 -8.90 3.20
C VAL A 396 -12.24 -9.56 1.86
N GLU A 397 -12.48 -8.77 0.80
CA GLU A 397 -12.75 -9.31 -0.53
C GLU A 397 -11.69 -10.37 -0.94
N PRO A 398 -12.10 -11.60 -1.32
CA PRO A 398 -11.17 -12.72 -1.52
C PRO A 398 -10.07 -12.45 -2.55
N THR A 399 -10.42 -11.81 -3.67
CA THR A 399 -9.46 -11.42 -4.74
C THR A 399 -8.40 -10.47 -4.20
N PHE A 400 -8.82 -9.50 -3.39
CA PHE A 400 -7.93 -8.54 -2.75
C PHE A 400 -7.01 -9.21 -1.71
N ILE A 401 -7.55 -10.05 -0.83
CA ILE A 401 -6.75 -10.75 0.18
C ILE A 401 -5.74 -11.70 -0.47
N SER A 402 -6.13 -12.43 -1.51
CA SER A 402 -5.20 -13.28 -2.26
C SER A 402 -4.07 -12.46 -2.87
N ASP A 403 -4.39 -11.29 -3.43
CA ASP A 403 -3.38 -10.42 -4.06
C ASP A 403 -2.41 -9.79 -3.05
N LEU A 404 -2.88 -9.44 -1.84
CA LEU A 404 -1.98 -9.06 -0.74
C LEU A 404 -1.07 -10.23 -0.34
N ALA A 405 -1.59 -11.45 -0.31
CA ALA A 405 -0.77 -12.63 -0.03
C ALA A 405 0.30 -12.83 -1.11
N ASP A 406 -0.06 -12.64 -2.38
CA ASP A 406 0.89 -12.69 -3.51
C ASP A 406 1.95 -11.59 -3.39
N ALA A 407 1.58 -10.35 -3.03
CA ALA A 407 2.51 -9.26 -2.77
C ALA A 407 3.54 -9.61 -1.68
N VAL A 408 3.07 -10.18 -0.57
CA VAL A 408 3.93 -10.64 0.51
C VAL A 408 4.89 -11.71 0.00
N ILE A 409 4.40 -12.74 -0.71
CA ILE A 409 5.23 -13.84 -1.21
C ILE A 409 6.28 -13.36 -2.21
N GLU A 410 5.90 -12.50 -3.15
CA GLU A 410 6.78 -11.86 -4.13
C GLU A 410 7.87 -11.03 -3.45
N SER A 411 7.58 -10.42 -2.28
CA SER A 411 8.55 -9.62 -1.53
C SER A 411 9.55 -10.44 -0.71
N LEU A 412 9.23 -11.70 -0.36
CA LEU A 412 10.05 -12.52 0.55
C LEU A 412 11.49 -12.77 0.09
N PRO A 413 11.78 -13.00 -1.21
CA PRO A 413 13.15 -13.14 -1.69
C PRO A 413 14.03 -11.91 -1.46
N TYR A 414 13.43 -10.72 -1.31
CA TYR A 414 14.14 -9.46 -1.11
C TYR A 414 14.40 -9.14 0.37
N VAL A 415 13.83 -9.92 1.28
CA VAL A 415 14.07 -9.79 2.72
C VAL A 415 15.56 -9.94 3.02
N GLY A 416 16.19 -8.85 3.48
CA GLY A 416 17.63 -8.80 3.76
C GLY A 416 18.55 -8.56 2.56
N ALA A 417 18.05 -8.47 1.32
CA ALA A 417 18.87 -8.22 0.13
C ALA A 417 19.55 -6.83 0.15
N MET A 418 18.98 -5.86 0.88
CA MET A 418 19.57 -4.53 1.09
C MET A 418 20.57 -4.45 2.25
N ALA A 419 20.69 -5.49 3.08
CA ALA A 419 21.53 -5.47 4.28
C ALA A 419 23.03 -5.79 4.03
N VAL A 420 23.41 -6.14 2.79
CA VAL A 420 24.69 -6.82 2.53
C VAL A 420 25.78 -5.93 1.88
N SER A 421 25.50 -4.69 1.47
CA SER A 421 26.45 -3.96 0.60
C SER A 421 27.38 -2.92 1.26
N ASN A 422 27.32 -2.62 2.56
CA ASN A 422 28.36 -1.81 3.22
C ASN A 422 28.33 -1.90 4.75
N LEU A 423 29.51 -1.84 5.39
CA LEU A 423 29.61 -1.79 6.86
C LEU A 423 29.00 -0.50 7.45
N GLU A 424 28.91 0.57 6.64
CA GLU A 424 28.18 1.81 6.93
C GLU A 424 26.69 1.71 6.56
N ALA A 425 26.32 0.89 5.57
CA ALA A 425 24.91 0.58 5.25
C ALA A 425 24.22 -0.26 6.35
N ARG A 426 24.99 -0.85 7.27
CA ARG A 426 24.46 -1.47 8.50
C ARG A 426 23.81 -0.47 9.46
N GLN A 427 23.91 0.84 9.20
CA GLN A 427 23.25 1.90 9.99
C GLN A 427 21.94 2.40 9.36
N SER A 428 21.56 1.90 8.19
CA SER A 428 20.51 2.50 7.37
C SER A 428 19.59 1.41 6.81
N LEU A 429 18.41 1.28 7.40
CA LEU A 429 17.44 0.20 7.14
C LEU A 429 16.74 0.32 5.77
N VAL A 430 16.98 1.44 5.11
CA VAL A 430 16.67 1.80 3.73
C VAL A 430 17.91 2.59 3.28
N PRO A 431 18.41 2.58 2.03
CA PRO A 431 19.38 3.60 1.62
C PRO A 431 18.81 4.97 1.99
N LEU A 432 19.47 5.64 2.95
CA LEU A 432 19.05 6.92 3.50
C LEU A 432 19.34 8.02 2.47
N GLY A 433 18.37 8.21 1.59
CA GLY A 433 18.05 9.53 1.08
C GLY A 433 16.72 9.97 1.65
N SER A 434 16.39 11.22 1.35
CA SER A 434 15.02 11.72 1.39
C SER A 434 14.04 10.71 0.81
N VAL A 435 12.75 10.87 1.08
CA VAL A 435 11.64 10.13 0.44
C VAL A 435 11.90 9.89 -1.08
N GLU A 436 12.62 10.80 -1.74
CA GLU A 436 13.15 10.66 -3.10
C GLU A 436 14.03 9.41 -3.38
N GLU A 437 14.86 8.90 -2.47
CA GLU A 437 15.65 7.67 -2.69
C GLU A 437 14.81 6.39 -2.51
N LEU A 438 13.80 6.43 -1.63
CA LEU A 438 12.81 5.35 -1.46
C LEU A 438 11.91 5.26 -2.70
N LEU A 439 11.55 6.41 -3.29
CA LEU A 439 10.84 6.50 -4.57
C LEU A 439 11.74 6.17 -5.77
N ALA A 440 13.04 6.52 -5.74
CA ALA A 440 13.98 6.17 -6.81
C ALA A 440 14.34 4.68 -6.84
N ALA A 441 14.27 3.98 -5.70
CA ALA A 441 14.44 2.53 -5.64
C ALA A 441 13.24 1.75 -6.21
N TYR A 442 12.08 2.39 -6.33
CA TYR A 442 10.86 1.81 -6.87
C TYR A 442 10.56 2.42 -8.25
N ASP A 443 11.24 1.92 -9.28
CA ASP A 443 11.01 2.33 -10.68
C ASP A 443 9.62 1.88 -11.14
N SER A 444 8.67 2.83 -11.15
CA SER A 444 7.27 2.64 -11.54
C SER A 444 7.08 2.15 -12.98
N GLN A 445 8.13 2.10 -13.81
CA GLN A 445 8.01 1.73 -15.23
C GLN A 445 8.39 0.28 -15.55
N ARG A 446 9.02 -0.49 -14.66
CA ARG A 446 9.70 -1.75 -15.06
C ARG A 446 9.17 -3.06 -14.49
N ARG A 447 8.22 -3.06 -13.56
CA ARG A 447 7.67 -4.29 -12.94
C ARG A 447 8.74 -5.27 -12.40
N GLU A 448 9.94 -4.80 -12.08
CA GLU A 448 11.03 -5.54 -11.41
C GLU A 448 11.85 -4.55 -10.57
N LEU A 449 12.31 -4.99 -9.39
CA LEU A 449 13.23 -4.20 -8.56
C LEU A 449 14.58 -4.02 -9.29
N PRO A 450 15.17 -2.82 -9.31
CA PRO A 450 16.38 -2.56 -10.07
C PRO A 450 17.59 -3.38 -9.56
N PRO A 451 18.50 -3.81 -10.45
CA PRO A 451 19.77 -4.41 -10.03
C PRO A 451 20.63 -3.38 -9.27
N PRO A 452 21.54 -3.83 -8.37
CA PRO A 452 22.25 -2.96 -7.44
C PRO A 452 22.98 -1.82 -8.15
N VAL A 453 22.75 -0.60 -7.65
CA VAL A 453 23.24 0.66 -8.24
C VAL A 453 24.77 0.73 -8.17
N THR A 454 25.41 0.94 -9.33
CA THR A 454 26.83 1.29 -9.41
C THR A 454 27.04 2.78 -9.09
N VAL A 455 28.11 3.04 -8.33
CA VAL A 455 28.45 4.31 -7.67
C VAL A 455 28.64 5.50 -8.65
N TRP A 456 28.04 6.63 -8.26
CA TRP A 456 28.39 8.05 -8.46
C TRP A 456 29.26 8.47 -9.67
N LYS A 457 28.77 9.48 -10.43
CA LYS A 457 29.59 10.35 -11.29
C LYS A 457 29.30 11.84 -11.00
N TRP A 458 30.36 12.62 -10.88
CA TRP A 458 30.38 14.06 -10.62
C TRP A 458 29.80 14.87 -11.80
N GLY A 459 28.98 15.90 -11.53
CA GLY A 459 28.41 16.79 -12.57
C GLY A 459 27.50 17.92 -12.04
N TRP A 460 27.21 18.90 -12.90
CA TRP A 460 26.39 20.08 -12.61
C TRP A 460 24.90 19.75 -12.84
N THR A 461 24.12 19.59 -11.77
CA THR A 461 22.66 19.36 -11.83
C THR A 461 21.90 20.47 -11.08
N LYS A 462 20.60 20.64 -11.39
CA LYS A 462 19.72 21.66 -10.78
C LYS A 462 19.68 21.62 -9.24
N SER A 463 19.90 20.46 -8.62
CA SER A 463 19.98 20.33 -7.15
C SER A 463 21.23 20.97 -6.55
N ALA A 464 22.32 21.11 -7.31
CA ALA A 464 23.50 21.85 -6.89
C ALA A 464 23.26 23.38 -6.94
N GLU A 465 22.43 23.87 -7.87
CA GLU A 465 22.06 25.29 -7.96
C GLU A 465 21.18 25.73 -6.78
N THR A 466 20.26 24.89 -6.31
CA THR A 466 19.40 25.21 -5.15
C THR A 466 20.18 25.23 -3.84
N TRP A 467 21.16 24.33 -3.67
CA TRP A 467 22.07 24.36 -2.51
C TRP A 467 23.00 25.56 -2.52
N ASN A 468 23.59 25.90 -3.68
CA ASN A 468 24.45 27.08 -3.82
C ASN A 468 23.65 28.38 -3.62
N GLY A 469 22.41 28.46 -4.10
CA GLY A 469 21.52 29.60 -3.86
C GLY A 469 21.14 29.78 -2.39
N ARG A 470 20.90 28.68 -1.68
CA ARG A 470 20.60 28.70 -0.23
C ARG A 470 21.81 29.09 0.61
N ALA A 471 23.01 28.62 0.25
CA ALA A 471 24.26 29.03 0.89
C ALA A 471 24.56 30.52 0.66
N ALA A 472 24.31 31.04 -0.54
CA ALA A 472 24.46 32.46 -0.85
C ALA A 472 23.47 33.34 -0.06
N MET A 473 22.21 32.94 0.05
CA MET A 473 21.20 33.63 0.86
C MET A 473 21.57 33.66 2.35
N LEU A 474 22.13 32.57 2.88
CA LEU A 474 22.63 32.49 4.26
C LEU A 474 23.82 33.43 4.48
N ALA A 475 24.75 33.51 3.53
CA ALA A 475 25.87 34.44 3.60
C ALA A 475 25.41 35.91 3.59
N VAL A 476 24.41 36.25 2.78
CA VAL A 476 23.80 37.60 2.74
C VAL A 476 23.10 37.94 4.05
N LEU A 477 22.36 36.99 4.64
CA LEU A 477 21.70 37.16 5.93
C LEU A 477 22.69 37.36 7.08
N VAL A 478 23.79 36.60 7.08
CA VAL A 478 24.86 36.75 8.08
C VAL A 478 25.55 38.11 7.94
N LEU A 479 25.79 38.58 6.71
CA LEU A 479 26.34 39.92 6.46
C LEU A 479 25.42 41.04 6.95
N LEU A 480 24.11 40.95 6.70
CA LEU A 480 23.13 41.92 7.18
C LEU A 480 23.02 41.95 8.71
N VAL A 481 23.10 40.78 9.36
CA VAL A 481 23.08 40.70 10.84
C VAL A 481 24.36 41.29 11.44
N LEU A 482 25.52 41.04 10.84
CA LEU A 482 26.77 41.67 11.26
C LEU A 482 26.71 43.19 11.10
N GLU A 483 26.18 43.69 9.99
CA GLU A 483 26.05 45.13 9.71
C GLU A 483 25.13 45.86 10.71
N VAL A 484 24.01 45.25 11.10
CA VAL A 484 23.09 45.79 12.12
C VAL A 484 23.69 45.78 13.53
N THR A 485 24.57 44.82 13.83
CA THR A 485 25.09 44.62 15.20
C THR A 485 26.41 45.33 15.47
N THR A 486 27.24 45.55 14.46
CA THR A 486 28.56 46.19 14.63
C THR A 486 28.59 47.65 14.18
N GLY A 487 27.61 48.11 13.39
CA GLY A 487 27.52 49.49 12.91
C GLY A 487 28.58 49.92 11.89
N GLU A 488 29.46 49.01 11.46
CA GLU A 488 30.41 49.24 10.36
C GLU A 488 30.03 48.36 9.16
N GLY A 489 29.36 48.98 8.18
CA GLY A 489 28.81 48.29 7.01
C GLY A 489 29.72 48.30 5.79
N PHE A 490 29.96 47.12 5.20
CA PHE A 490 30.70 46.94 3.94
C PHE A 490 29.99 47.61 2.74
N LEU A 491 28.66 47.78 2.80
CA LEU A 491 27.85 48.45 1.78
C LEU A 491 27.89 49.99 1.90
N HIS A 492 28.30 50.52 3.06
CA HIS A 492 28.54 51.95 3.25
C HIS A 492 29.79 52.45 2.52
N GLN A 493 30.81 51.58 2.36
CA GLN A 493 32.02 51.90 1.58
C GLN A 493 31.77 51.95 0.06
N TRP A 494 30.70 51.34 -0.44
CA TRP A 494 30.34 51.29 -1.87
C TRP A 494 29.15 52.19 -2.24
N GLY A 495 28.59 52.96 -1.29
CA GLY A 495 27.68 54.07 -1.57
C GLY A 495 26.24 53.70 -1.95
N ILE A 496 25.73 52.53 -1.55
CA ILE A 496 24.43 52.02 -2.01
C ILE A 496 23.23 52.47 -1.13
N PHE A 497 23.45 52.94 0.10
CA PHE A 497 22.39 53.51 0.96
C PHE A 497 22.79 54.85 1.59
N PRO A 498 21.87 55.84 1.72
CA PRO A 498 22.17 57.11 2.37
C PRO A 498 22.16 56.97 3.90
N LEU A 499 23.10 57.68 4.55
CA LEU A 499 23.20 57.82 6.01
C LEU A 499 21.89 58.39 6.58
N PHE A 500 21.16 57.58 7.36
CA PHE A 500 20.15 58.12 8.26
C PHE A 500 20.85 58.54 9.56
N ARG A 501 20.74 59.83 9.88
CA ARG A 501 21.29 60.48 11.07
C ARG A 501 20.21 60.57 12.14
#